data_AF-A0A9X7R4Z5-F1
#
_entry.id   AF-A0A9X7R4Z5-F1
#
_cell.length_a   1.000
_cell.length_b   1.000
_cell.length_c   1.000
_cell.angle_alpha   90.00
_cell.angle_beta   90.00
_cell.angle_gamma   90.00
#
_symmetry.space_group_name_H-M   'P 1'
#
loop_
_entity.id
_entity.type
_entity.pdbx_description
1 polymer ?
#
loop_
_entity_poly.entity_id
_entity_poly.type
_entity_poly.pdbx_seq_one_letter_code
_entity_poly.pdbx_strand_id
1 'polypeptide(L)'
;MDMTHAELCEIARMWLTRRNTLCNHGCHLGLLGREWMKGAHVPDVLGFKAVGKRVESVAIQVRLAWSDADESARKQPPAKTLGMGLYRYYLCPEGAIQPYQLPPRWGMLWVTRKGQVVPMAGAVAESWNRLTFHSVAQDWQHERDIEQESWLLVRAMTRQPFSLP
;
A
#
# COMPACT_ATOMS: atom_id res chain seq x y z
N MET A 1 16.45 18.54 -3.33
CA MET A 1 15.06 18.81 -2.91
C MET A 1 14.58 17.60 -2.17
N ASP A 2 14.09 17.79 -0.96
CA ASP A 2 13.51 16.73 -0.17
C ASP A 2 12.11 16.42 -0.72
N MET A 3 11.78 15.13 -0.81
CA MET A 3 10.51 14.69 -1.37
C MET A 3 9.37 14.99 -0.39
N THR A 4 8.29 15.56 -0.89
CA THR A 4 7.08 15.81 -0.10
C THR A 4 6.24 14.55 0.03
N HIS A 5 5.38 14.51 1.06
CA HIS A 5 4.43 13.40 1.24
C HIS A 5 3.49 13.23 0.04
N ALA A 6 3.03 14.33 -0.56
CA ALA A 6 2.16 14.31 -1.75
C ALA A 6 2.86 13.71 -2.98
N GLU A 7 4.11 14.09 -3.23
CA GLU A 7 4.92 13.52 -4.33
C GLU A 7 5.14 12.01 -4.12
N LEU A 8 5.42 11.58 -2.89
CA LEU A 8 5.57 10.17 -2.57
C LEU A 8 4.26 9.38 -2.72
N CYS A 9 3.12 9.97 -2.38
CA CYS A 9 1.80 9.37 -2.63
C CYS A 9 1.57 9.15 -4.13
N GLU A 10 1.94 10.13 -4.96
CA GLU A 10 1.77 9.98 -6.41
C GLU A 10 2.74 8.93 -6.99
N ILE A 11 3.99 8.89 -6.52
CA ILE A 11 4.95 7.84 -6.87
C ILE A 11 4.42 6.45 -6.46
N ALA A 12 3.85 6.33 -5.26
CA ALA A 12 3.25 5.10 -4.77
C ALA A 12 2.07 4.66 -5.64
N ARG A 13 1.18 5.59 -6.01
CA ARG A 13 0.04 5.35 -6.90
C ARG A 13 0.51 4.85 -8.26
N MET A 14 1.51 5.51 -8.85
CA MET A 14 2.11 5.08 -10.11
C MET A 14 2.75 3.70 -10.00
N TRP A 15 3.50 3.43 -8.93
CA TRP A 15 4.13 2.13 -8.67
C TRP A 15 3.08 1.02 -8.63
N LEU A 16 1.98 1.21 -7.91
CA LEU A 16 0.88 0.24 -7.86
C LEU A 16 0.38 -0.11 -9.26
N THR A 17 0.15 0.90 -10.11
CA THR A 17 -0.47 0.70 -11.43
C THR A 17 0.47 0.30 -12.55
N ARG A 18 1.80 0.37 -12.33
CA ARG A 18 2.77 -0.07 -13.32
C ARG A 18 2.74 -1.60 -13.45
N ARG A 19 3.09 -2.07 -14.66
CA ARG A 19 3.07 -3.50 -14.98
C ARG A 19 3.94 -4.29 -14.00
N ASN A 20 3.44 -5.46 -13.61
CA ASN A 20 4.10 -6.34 -12.66
C ASN A 20 5.51 -6.79 -13.13
N THR A 21 5.72 -6.91 -14.45
CA THR A 21 7.02 -7.26 -15.08
C THR A 21 8.17 -6.30 -14.77
N LEU A 22 7.87 -5.12 -14.23
CA LEU A 22 8.85 -4.13 -13.78
C LEU A 22 9.03 -4.13 -12.25
N CYS A 23 8.79 -5.27 -11.59
CA CYS A 23 8.83 -5.41 -10.12
C CYS A 23 7.85 -4.45 -9.40
N ASN A 24 6.65 -4.29 -9.96
CA ASN A 24 5.54 -3.53 -9.38
C ASN A 24 4.38 -4.45 -8.99
N HIS A 25 3.39 -3.95 -8.24
CA HIS A 25 2.27 -4.82 -7.86
C HIS A 25 1.29 -5.15 -9.01
N GLY A 26 1.20 -4.30 -10.04
CA GLY A 26 0.35 -4.53 -11.22
C GLY A 26 -1.14 -4.32 -10.97
N CYS A 27 -1.49 -3.35 -10.14
CA CYS A 27 -2.87 -2.91 -9.93
C CYS A 27 -3.46 -2.32 -11.22
N HIS A 28 -4.75 -2.57 -11.44
CA HIS A 28 -5.52 -1.95 -12.53
C HIS A 28 -5.99 -0.54 -12.16
N LEU A 29 -6.16 -0.28 -10.86
CA LEU A 29 -6.59 1.01 -10.31
C LEU A 29 -5.70 1.39 -9.13
N GLY A 30 -5.38 2.68 -9.00
CA GLY A 30 -4.71 3.26 -7.85
C GLY A 30 -5.41 4.56 -7.42
N LEU A 31 -5.76 4.67 -6.14
CA LEU A 31 -6.51 5.77 -5.54
C LEU A 31 -5.69 6.42 -4.42
N LEU A 32 -5.78 7.74 -4.28
CA LEU A 32 -5.24 8.48 -3.14
C LEU A 32 -6.26 8.44 -1.99
N GLY A 33 -5.99 7.71 -0.92
CA GLY A 33 -7.02 7.31 0.05
C GLY A 33 -7.74 8.48 0.72
N ARG A 34 -7.05 9.60 0.95
CA ARG A 34 -7.61 10.82 1.58
C ARG A 34 -8.68 11.52 0.75
N GLU A 35 -8.75 11.28 -0.55
CA GLU A 35 -9.81 11.82 -1.42
C GLU A 35 -11.14 11.07 -1.22
N TRP A 36 -11.09 9.85 -0.69
CA TRP A 36 -12.22 8.93 -0.68
C TRP A 36 -12.70 8.56 0.72
N MET A 37 -11.85 8.68 1.74
CA MET A 37 -12.17 8.28 3.11
C MET A 37 -11.54 9.22 4.14
N LYS A 38 -12.16 9.29 5.33
CA LYS A 38 -11.62 9.94 6.52
C LYS A 38 -11.40 8.91 7.63
N GLY A 39 -10.35 9.10 8.42
CA GLY A 39 -10.06 8.29 9.59
C GLY A 39 -8.56 8.05 9.74
N ALA A 40 -8.15 7.71 10.96
CA ALA A 40 -6.73 7.44 11.28
C ALA A 40 -6.18 6.18 10.59
N HIS A 41 -7.06 5.30 10.10
CA HIS A 41 -6.70 4.00 9.51
C HIS A 41 -6.82 3.97 7.98
N VAL A 42 -7.09 5.11 7.35
CA VAL A 42 -7.15 5.22 5.88
C VAL A 42 -5.72 5.18 5.33
N PRO A 43 -5.38 4.22 4.45
CA PRO A 43 -4.07 4.22 3.81
C PRO A 43 -3.91 5.44 2.91
N ASP A 44 -2.67 5.93 2.75
CA ASP A 44 -2.44 7.10 1.91
C ASP A 44 -2.72 6.79 0.44
N VAL A 45 -2.43 5.56 -0.01
CA VAL A 45 -2.70 5.08 -1.37
C VAL A 45 -3.25 3.65 -1.33
N LEU A 46 -4.22 3.36 -2.17
CA LEU A 46 -4.81 2.03 -2.30
C LEU A 46 -4.86 1.59 -3.77
N GLY A 47 -4.42 0.37 -4.04
CA GLY A 47 -4.44 -0.24 -5.37
C GLY A 47 -5.34 -1.46 -5.42
N PHE A 48 -5.96 -1.71 -6.57
CA PHE A 48 -6.81 -2.87 -6.82
C PHE A 48 -6.42 -3.59 -8.11
N LYS A 49 -6.38 -4.93 -8.08
CA LYS A 49 -6.21 -5.80 -9.25
C LYS A 49 -7.25 -6.92 -9.24
N ALA A 50 -7.72 -7.27 -10.44
CA ALA A 50 -8.52 -8.46 -10.67
C ALA A 50 -7.58 -9.62 -11.04
N VAL A 51 -7.69 -10.74 -10.33
CA VAL A 51 -6.91 -11.95 -10.59
C VAL A 51 -7.89 -13.12 -10.67
N GLY A 52 -8.12 -13.61 -11.89
CA GLY A 52 -9.19 -14.59 -12.14
C GLY A 52 -10.55 -14.04 -11.69
N LYS A 53 -11.21 -14.72 -10.74
CA LYS A 53 -12.49 -14.31 -10.15
C LYS A 53 -12.36 -13.60 -8.79
N ARG A 54 -11.15 -13.17 -8.42
CA ARG A 54 -10.86 -12.51 -7.14
C ARG A 54 -10.39 -11.08 -7.37
N VAL A 55 -10.62 -10.23 -6.38
CA VAL A 55 -10.01 -8.89 -6.28
C VAL A 55 -8.90 -8.97 -5.25
N GLU A 56 -7.70 -8.52 -5.58
CA GLU A 56 -6.64 -8.25 -4.60
C GLU A 56 -6.48 -6.74 -4.44
N SER A 57 -6.14 -6.32 -3.23
CA SER A 57 -5.93 -4.92 -2.87
C SER A 57 -4.57 -4.72 -2.22
N VAL A 58 -4.02 -3.52 -2.38
CA VAL A 58 -2.71 -3.17 -1.86
C VAL A 58 -2.78 -1.80 -1.22
N ALA A 59 -2.57 -1.74 0.09
CA ALA A 59 -2.52 -0.49 0.82
C ALA A 59 -1.07 -0.02 0.96
N ILE A 60 -0.83 1.27 0.73
CA ILE A 60 0.47 1.91 0.96
C ILE A 60 0.29 3.03 1.97
N GLN A 61 1.10 2.98 3.03
CA GLN A 61 1.28 4.05 3.98
C GLN A 61 2.56 4.82 3.66
N VAL A 62 2.44 6.11 3.38
CA VAL A 62 3.58 6.97 3.05
C VAL A 62 4.11 7.64 4.32
N ARG A 63 5.43 7.63 4.48
CA ARG A 63 6.14 8.25 5.61
C ARG A 63 7.40 8.95 5.14
N LEU A 64 7.70 10.10 5.75
CA LEU A 64 8.98 10.80 5.58
C LEU A 64 10.02 10.36 6.62
N ALA A 65 9.56 9.92 7.79
CA ALA A 65 10.36 9.38 8.89
C ALA A 65 9.51 8.43 9.74
N TRP A 66 10.18 7.61 10.56
CA TRP A 66 9.52 6.81 11.59
C TRP A 66 8.95 7.71 12.70
N SER A 67 7.73 7.44 13.15
CA SER A 67 7.06 8.24 14.18
C SER A 67 6.51 7.38 15.33
N ASP A 68 6.16 8.02 16.45
CA ASP A 68 5.51 7.36 17.58
C ASP A 68 4.17 6.71 17.21
N ALA A 69 3.47 7.26 16.21
CA ALA A 69 2.25 6.67 15.68
C ALA A 69 2.52 5.34 14.98
N ASP A 70 3.66 5.21 14.29
CA ASP A 70 4.07 3.96 13.62
C ASP A 70 4.52 2.91 14.63
N GLU A 71 5.26 3.34 15.66
CA GLU A 71 5.66 2.50 16.78
C GLU A 71 4.43 1.98 17.55
N SER A 72 3.43 2.83 17.75
CA SER A 72 2.15 2.45 18.34
C SER A 72 1.39 1.46 17.46
N ALA A 73 1.26 1.74 16.16
CA ALA A 73 0.59 0.85 15.21
C ALA A 73 1.27 -0.53 15.11
N ARG A 74 2.61 -0.59 15.25
CA ARG A 74 3.37 -1.84 15.28
C ARG A 74 3.06 -2.69 16.51
N LYS A 75 2.89 -2.06 17.68
CA LYS A 75 2.65 -2.73 18.96
C LYS A 75 1.19 -3.08 19.20
N GLN A 76 0.27 -2.41 18.51
CA GLN A 76 -1.15 -2.63 18.70
C GLN A 76 -1.53 -4.07 18.31
N PRO A 77 -2.34 -4.76 19.14
CA PRO A 77 -2.95 -6.02 18.73
C PRO A 77 -3.83 -5.79 17.48
N PRO A 78 -4.15 -6.85 16.72
CA PRO A 78 -5.08 -6.72 15.59
C PRO A 78 -6.32 -5.95 16.02
N ALA A 79 -6.59 -4.82 15.36
CA ALA A 79 -7.71 -3.96 15.71
C ALA A 79 -9.03 -4.75 15.63
N LYS A 80 -10.03 -4.37 16.43
CA LYS A 80 -11.38 -4.96 16.35
C LYS A 80 -12.00 -4.81 14.95
N THR A 81 -11.56 -3.82 14.20
CA THR A 81 -11.94 -3.57 12.80
C THR A 81 -10.78 -3.94 11.88
N LEU A 82 -11.06 -4.67 10.80
CA LEU A 82 -10.06 -5.00 9.80
C LEU A 82 -9.57 -3.73 9.08
N GLY A 83 -8.29 -3.70 8.73
CA GLY A 83 -7.72 -2.64 7.89
C GLY A 83 -7.97 -2.89 6.40
N MET A 84 -7.53 -1.98 5.55
CA MET A 84 -7.55 -2.17 4.10
C MET A 84 -6.26 -2.81 3.57
N GLY A 85 -6.33 -3.34 2.35
CA GLY A 85 -5.20 -3.94 1.65
C GLY A 85 -4.99 -5.40 2.05
N LEU A 86 -5.10 -6.30 1.07
CA LEU A 86 -4.64 -7.69 1.19
C LEU A 86 -3.13 -7.72 1.40
N TYR A 87 -2.40 -6.86 0.68
CA TYR A 87 -0.98 -6.58 0.91
C TYR A 87 -0.82 -5.16 1.43
N ARG A 88 0.19 -4.94 2.29
CA ARG A 88 0.41 -3.65 2.93
C ARG A 88 1.88 -3.27 2.85
N TYR A 89 2.15 -2.02 2.46
CA TYR A 89 3.51 -1.51 2.33
C TYR A 89 3.67 -0.17 3.05
N TYR A 90 4.83 0.05 3.64
CA TYR A 90 5.33 1.39 3.88
C TYR A 90 6.09 1.88 2.65
N LEU A 91 5.98 3.16 2.34
CA LEU A 91 6.79 3.83 1.34
C LEU A 91 7.43 5.08 1.93
N CYS A 92 8.74 5.22 1.78
CA CYS A 92 9.50 6.35 2.30
C CYS A 92 10.69 6.70 1.41
N PRO A 93 11.31 7.88 1.59
CA PRO A 93 12.61 8.16 1.02
C PRO A 93 13.65 7.11 1.45
N GLU A 94 14.58 6.81 0.55
CA GLU A 94 15.64 5.85 0.78
C GLU A 94 16.37 6.07 2.11
N GLY A 95 16.42 5.02 2.93
CA GLY A 95 17.09 5.01 4.23
C GLY A 95 16.30 5.61 5.40
N ALA A 96 15.15 6.25 5.17
CA ALA A 96 14.38 6.91 6.23
C ALA A 96 13.73 5.94 7.24
N ILE A 97 13.31 4.77 6.76
CA ILE A 97 12.75 3.69 7.58
C ILE A 97 13.34 2.37 7.09
N GLN A 98 13.72 1.49 8.01
CA GLN A 98 14.30 0.18 7.73
C GLN A 98 13.25 -0.94 7.83
N PRO A 99 13.37 -2.04 7.05
CA PRO A 99 12.41 -3.14 7.09
C PRO A 99 12.15 -3.76 8.47
N TYR A 100 13.19 -3.86 9.32
CA TYR A 100 13.06 -4.44 10.67
C TYR A 100 12.22 -3.58 11.63
N GLN A 101 11.93 -2.33 11.26
CA GLN A 101 11.06 -1.44 12.02
C GLN A 101 9.59 -1.74 11.78
N LEU A 102 9.24 -2.43 10.69
CA LEU A 102 7.86 -2.61 10.30
C LEU A 102 7.10 -3.62 11.16
N PRO A 103 5.76 -3.53 11.22
CA PRO A 103 4.94 -4.61 11.75
C PRO A 103 5.10 -5.88 10.89
N PRO A 104 4.85 -7.08 11.46
CA PRO A 104 4.95 -8.33 10.72
C PRO A 104 4.11 -8.32 9.43
N ARG A 105 4.67 -8.92 8.36
CA ARG A 105 4.04 -9.04 7.03
C ARG A 105 3.77 -7.70 6.32
N TRP A 106 4.33 -6.58 6.78
CA TRP A 106 4.35 -5.34 6.00
C TRP A 106 5.57 -5.28 5.09
N GLY A 107 5.36 -4.93 3.83
CA GLY A 107 6.45 -4.66 2.90
C GLY A 107 7.04 -3.26 3.07
N MET A 108 8.23 -3.06 2.51
CA MET A 108 8.94 -1.78 2.50
C MET A 108 9.30 -1.39 1.08
N LEU A 109 8.98 -0.16 0.70
CA LEU A 109 9.36 0.45 -0.56
C LEU A 109 10.19 1.70 -0.28
N TRP A 110 11.37 1.78 -0.88
CA TRP A 110 12.18 3.00 -0.86
C TRP A 110 12.04 3.77 -2.14
N VAL A 111 11.96 5.09 -2.02
CA VAL A 111 12.07 5.99 -3.16
C VAL A 111 13.45 6.62 -3.16
N THR A 112 14.24 6.28 -4.17
CA THR A 112 15.56 6.88 -4.38
C THR A 112 15.44 8.37 -4.69
N ARG A 113 16.54 9.11 -4.55
CA ARG A 113 16.59 10.54 -4.96
C ARG A 113 16.21 10.80 -6.42
N LYS A 114 16.28 9.77 -7.29
CA LYS A 114 15.89 9.83 -8.71
C LYS A 114 14.41 9.49 -8.95
N GLY A 115 13.62 9.26 -7.91
CA GLY A 115 12.20 8.89 -8.03
C GLY A 115 11.95 7.42 -8.39
N GLN A 116 12.98 6.57 -8.36
CA GLN A 116 12.81 5.13 -8.57
C GLN A 116 12.39 4.45 -7.28
N VAL A 117 11.41 3.54 -7.37
CA VAL A 117 10.94 2.72 -6.25
C VAL A 117 11.72 1.42 -6.20
N VAL A 118 12.31 1.11 -5.06
CA VAL A 118 13.07 -0.12 -4.79
C VAL A 118 12.36 -0.90 -3.67
N PRO A 119 11.82 -2.10 -3.96
CA PRO A 119 11.26 -2.97 -2.93
C PRO A 119 12.37 -3.52 -2.03
N MET A 120 12.28 -3.24 -0.73
CA MET A 120 13.25 -3.69 0.28
C MET A 120 12.74 -4.88 1.08
N ALA A 121 11.42 -5.01 1.21
CA ALA A 121 10.75 -6.13 1.85
C ALA A 121 9.33 -6.29 1.30
N GLY A 122 8.72 -7.46 1.48
CA GLY A 122 7.38 -7.76 0.99
C GLY A 122 7.36 -8.76 -0.15
N ALA A 123 6.17 -9.19 -0.53
CA ALA A 123 5.94 -10.17 -1.59
C ALA A 123 6.65 -9.83 -2.90
N VAL A 124 6.69 -8.54 -3.28
CA VAL A 124 7.39 -8.10 -4.50
C VAL A 124 8.92 -8.23 -4.37
N ALA A 125 9.48 -7.92 -3.20
CA ALA A 125 10.93 -8.01 -2.98
C ALA A 125 11.41 -9.48 -2.96
N GLU A 126 10.67 -10.37 -2.32
CA GLU A 126 11.04 -11.79 -2.23
C GLU A 126 10.86 -12.54 -3.55
N SER A 127 9.79 -12.25 -4.26
CA SER A 127 9.51 -12.92 -5.53
C SER A 127 10.34 -12.41 -6.70
N TRP A 128 10.89 -11.19 -6.60
CA TRP A 128 11.37 -10.42 -7.76
C TRP A 128 10.32 -10.37 -8.90
N ASN A 129 9.04 -10.56 -8.56
CA ASN A 129 7.93 -10.78 -9.48
C ASN A 129 8.17 -11.87 -10.56
N ARG A 130 8.90 -12.93 -10.22
CA ARG A 130 9.00 -14.14 -11.04
C ARG A 130 7.84 -15.10 -10.76
N LEU A 131 7.83 -16.27 -11.38
CA LEU A 131 6.80 -17.33 -11.17
C LEU A 131 6.56 -17.69 -9.68
N THR A 132 7.45 -17.27 -8.80
CA THR A 132 7.39 -17.41 -7.34
C THR A 132 6.48 -16.40 -6.62
N PHE A 133 5.92 -15.37 -7.28
CA PHE A 133 5.07 -14.39 -6.61
C PHE A 133 3.92 -15.04 -5.84
N HIS A 134 3.19 -15.96 -6.46
CA HIS A 134 2.05 -16.61 -5.80
C HIS A 134 2.45 -17.47 -4.59
N SER A 135 3.63 -18.08 -4.62
CA SER A 135 4.09 -18.95 -3.52
C SER A 135 4.55 -18.15 -2.31
N VAL A 136 5.19 -17.00 -2.52
CA VAL A 136 5.65 -16.15 -1.40
C VAL A 136 4.57 -15.19 -0.94
N ALA A 137 3.69 -14.74 -1.84
CA ALA A 137 2.74 -13.68 -1.53
C ALA A 137 1.76 -14.06 -0.40
N GLN A 138 1.40 -15.34 -0.27
CA GLN A 138 0.47 -15.78 0.79
C GLN A 138 0.95 -15.40 2.19
N ASP A 139 2.25 -15.50 2.45
CA ASP A 139 2.84 -15.17 3.75
C ASP A 139 2.79 -13.67 4.08
N TRP A 140 2.59 -12.83 3.06
CA TRP A 140 2.47 -11.38 3.18
C TRP A 140 1.01 -10.89 3.23
N GLN A 141 0.03 -11.78 3.23
CA GLN A 141 -1.38 -11.41 3.22
C GLN A 141 -1.89 -11.02 4.59
N HIS A 142 -2.80 -10.05 4.59
CA HIS A 142 -3.54 -9.58 5.75
C HIS A 142 -5.03 -9.85 5.55
N GLU A 143 -5.73 -10.11 6.65
CA GLU A 143 -7.17 -9.93 6.67
C GLU A 143 -7.52 -8.47 6.40
N ARG A 144 -8.58 -8.25 5.63
CA ARG A 144 -8.97 -6.92 5.16
C ARG A 144 -10.48 -6.72 5.20
N ASP A 145 -10.89 -5.48 5.30
CA ASP A 145 -12.29 -5.09 5.20
C ASP A 145 -12.75 -5.06 3.73
N ILE A 146 -13.33 -6.19 3.28
CA ILE A 146 -13.81 -6.35 1.90
C ILE A 146 -15.02 -5.44 1.62
N GLU A 147 -15.86 -5.17 2.62
CA GLU A 147 -17.04 -4.34 2.45
C GLU A 147 -16.62 -2.88 2.21
N GLN A 148 -15.70 -2.37 3.02
CA GLN A 148 -15.17 -1.02 2.87
C GLN A 148 -14.41 -0.85 1.54
N GLU A 149 -13.63 -1.85 1.13
CA GLU A 149 -12.96 -1.86 -0.17
C GLU A 149 -13.95 -1.89 -1.35
N SER A 150 -15.02 -2.69 -1.24
CA SER A 150 -16.05 -2.79 -2.27
C SER A 150 -16.83 -1.49 -2.41
N TRP A 151 -17.21 -0.89 -1.28
CA TRP A 151 -17.83 0.43 -1.23
C TRP A 151 -16.97 1.50 -1.92
N LEU A 152 -15.66 1.47 -1.66
CA LEU A 152 -14.72 2.40 -2.27
C LEU A 152 -14.63 2.23 -3.79
N LEU A 153 -14.60 0.99 -4.29
CA LEU A 153 -14.62 0.71 -5.73
C LEU A 153 -15.89 1.25 -6.40
N VAL A 154 -17.05 1.09 -5.77
CA VAL A 154 -18.32 1.65 -6.27
C VAL A 154 -18.23 3.18 -6.38
N ARG A 155 -17.73 3.85 -5.34
CA ARG A 155 -17.55 5.31 -5.37
C ARG A 155 -16.55 5.79 -6.42
N ALA A 156 -15.45 5.05 -6.58
CA ALA A 156 -14.45 5.37 -7.58
C ALA A 156 -15.04 5.33 -9.00
N MET A 157 -15.90 4.35 -9.29
CA MET A 157 -16.59 4.25 -10.59
C MET A 157 -17.59 5.38 -10.83
N THR A 158 -18.26 5.88 -9.79
CA THR A 158 -19.20 7.01 -9.92
C THR A 158 -18.50 8.37 -9.91
N ARG A 159 -17.17 8.41 -9.73
CA ARG A 159 -16.36 9.63 -9.55
C ARG A 159 -16.92 10.57 -8.50
N GLN A 160 -17.50 9.99 -7.44
CA GLN A 160 -18.01 10.75 -6.31
C GLN A 160 -17.03 10.59 -5.15
N PRO A 161 -15.98 11.45 -5.07
CA PRO A 161 -15.12 11.50 -3.89
C PRO A 161 -15.95 11.79 -2.65
N PHE A 162 -15.37 11.60 -1.47
CA PHE A 162 -16.10 11.78 -0.21
C PHE A 162 -16.74 13.18 -0.11
N SER A 163 -18.04 13.26 -0.39
CA SER A 163 -18.87 14.44 -0.17
C SER A 163 -19.23 14.53 1.31
N LEU A 164 -18.90 15.66 1.93
CA LEU A 164 -19.37 16.00 3.27
C LEU A 164 -20.87 16.31 3.20
N PRO A 165 -21.70 15.88 4.17
CA PRO A 165 -22.86 16.67 4.55
C PRO A 165 -22.44 18.01 5.15
#